data_AF-I6T5M1-F1
#
_entry.id   AF-I6T5M1-F1
#
_cell.length_a   1.000
_cell.length_b   1.000
_cell.length_c   1.000
_cell.angle_alpha   90.00
_cell.angle_beta   90.00
_cell.angle_gamma   90.00
#
_symmetry.space_group_name_H-M   'P 1'
#
loop_
_entity.id
_entity.type
_entity.pdbx_description
1 polymer ?
#
loop_
_entity_poly.entity_id
_entity_poly.type
_entity_poly.pdbx_seq_one_letter_code
_entity_poly.pdbx_strand_id
1 'polypeptide(L)'
;MQKILFVSLLVLSLAVMEIVCMDNMLTPPERPAEFKNANELRKYLKALNEYYAIVGRPRFGKRNGASILNDLFRQNGDEFADYGANWADI
;
A
#
# COMPACT_ATOMS: atom_id res chain seq x y z
N MET A 1 -21.24 13.43 -34.38
CA MET A 1 -20.65 14.40 -33.42
C MET A 1 -21.46 14.46 -32.12
N GLN A 2 -22.71 14.90 -32.14
CA GLN A 2 -23.51 15.14 -30.92
C GLN A 2 -23.75 13.90 -30.04
N LYS A 3 -23.99 12.73 -30.65
CA LYS A 3 -24.14 11.45 -29.92
C LYS A 3 -22.87 11.04 -29.18
N ILE A 4 -21.70 11.26 -29.79
CA ILE A 4 -20.40 10.96 -29.19
C ILE A 4 -20.14 11.91 -28.02
N LEU A 5 -20.50 13.18 -28.16
CA LEU A 5 -20.41 14.16 -27.06
C LEU A 5 -21.28 13.78 -25.86
N PHE A 6 -22.51 13.29 -26.09
CA PHE A 6 -23.37 12.82 -25.00
C PHE A 6 -22.80 11.58 -24.30
N VAL A 7 -22.25 10.63 -25.07
CA VAL A 7 -21.61 9.44 -24.49
C VAL A 7 -20.36 9.83 -23.71
N SER A 8 -19.50 10.70 -24.23
CA SER A 8 -18.32 11.16 -23.49
C SER A 8 -18.69 11.93 -22.22
N LEU A 9 -19.75 12.74 -22.26
CA LEU A 9 -20.22 13.48 -21.09
C LEU A 9 -20.81 12.54 -20.02
N LEU A 10 -21.52 11.50 -20.43
CA LEU A 10 -22.05 10.48 -19.52
C LEU A 10 -20.92 9.66 -18.87
N VAL A 11 -19.92 9.25 -19.65
CA VAL A 11 -18.75 8.54 -19.10
C VAL A 11 -17.97 9.42 -18.14
N LEU A 12 -17.77 10.70 -18.48
CA LEU A 12 -17.09 11.65 -17.60
C LEU A 12 -17.86 11.86 -16.29
N SER A 13 -19.19 11.98 -16.33
CA SER A 13 -19.98 12.18 -15.10
C SER A 13 -19.95 10.96 -14.19
N LEU A 14 -19.97 9.75 -14.75
CA LEU A 14 -19.82 8.50 -13.99
C LEU A 14 -18.44 8.42 -13.33
N ALA A 15 -17.37 8.75 -14.05
CA ALA A 15 -16.01 8.76 -13.50
C ALA A 15 -15.85 9.78 -12.36
N VAL A 16 -16.44 10.98 -12.50
CA VAL A 16 -16.44 11.99 -11.43
C VAL A 16 -17.21 11.52 -10.20
N MET A 17 -18.35 10.84 -10.38
CA MET A 17 -19.11 10.27 -9.25
C MET A 17 -18.32 9.21 -8.48
N GLU A 18 -17.55 8.35 -9.15
CA GLU A 18 -16.68 7.38 -8.47
C GLU A 18 -15.62 8.08 -7.61
N ILE A 19 -14.95 9.10 -8.16
CA ILE A 19 -13.88 9.83 -7.45
C ILE A 19 -14.44 10.56 -6.22
N VAL A 20 -15.57 11.25 -6.36
CA VAL A 20 -16.20 11.97 -5.24
C VAL A 20 -16.70 11.02 -4.15
N CYS A 21 -17.15 9.81 -4.51
CA CYS A 21 -17.55 8.80 -3.53
C CYS A 21 -16.36 8.16 -2.78
N MET A 22 -15.13 8.25 -3.31
CA MET A 22 -13.95 7.65 -2.67
C MET A 22 -13.46 8.41 -1.44
N ASP A 23 -13.73 9.70 -1.30
CA ASP A 23 -13.28 10.48 -0.14
C ASP A 23 -13.88 9.97 1.19
N ASN A 24 -15.07 9.37 1.12
CA ASN A 24 -15.72 8.72 2.27
C ASN A 24 -15.18 7.32 2.59
N MET A 25 -14.30 6.76 1.74
CA MET A 25 -13.76 5.42 1.94
C MET A 25 -12.60 5.40 2.96
N LEU A 26 -11.97 6.55 3.20
CA LEU A 26 -10.80 6.70 4.08
C LEU A 26 -11.05 7.59 5.30
N THR A 27 -12.30 7.95 5.58
CA THR A 27 -12.68 8.62 6.82
C THR A 27 -13.01 7.57 7.89
N PRO A 28 -12.57 7.76 9.15
CA PRO A 28 -12.96 6.87 10.24
C PRO A 28 -14.49 6.83 10.34
N PRO A 29 -15.12 5.64 10.51
CA PRO A 29 -16.56 5.55 10.66
C PRO A 29 -17.00 6.36 11.89
N GLU A 30 -18.02 7.21 11.71
CA GLU A 30 -18.56 8.05 12.77
C GLU A 30 -19.06 7.18 13.92
N ARG A 31 -18.57 7.46 15.14
CA ARG A 31 -18.97 6.73 16.34
C ARG A 31 -20.30 7.31 16.84
N PRO A 32 -21.40 6.52 16.88
CA PRO A 32 -22.63 7.01 17.49
C PRO A 32 -22.41 7.27 18.99
N ALA A 33 -23.07 8.28 19.54
CA ALA A 33 -22.97 8.66 20.96
C ALA A 33 -23.31 7.49 21.89
N GLU A 34 -24.29 6.67 21.50
CA GLU A 34 -24.71 5.45 22.20
C GLU A 34 -25.11 4.37 21.19
N PHE A 35 -24.80 3.11 21.47
CA PHE A 35 -25.27 1.97 20.69
C PHE A 35 -26.61 1.50 21.26
N LYS A 36 -27.69 1.62 20.48
CA LYS A 36 -29.04 1.25 20.94
C LYS A 36 -29.28 -0.26 20.89
N ASN A 37 -28.49 -0.98 20.09
CA ASN A 37 -28.63 -2.42 19.90
C ASN A 37 -27.26 -3.10 19.66
N ALA A 38 -27.11 -4.35 20.11
CA ALA A 38 -25.93 -5.19 19.84
C ALA A 38 -25.63 -5.34 18.34
N ASN A 39 -26.65 -5.28 17.47
CA ASN A 39 -26.46 -5.33 16.02
C ASN A 39 -25.80 -4.05 15.47
N GLU A 40 -26.05 -2.88 16.05
CA GLU A 40 -25.38 -1.63 15.65
C GLU A 40 -23.90 -1.68 16.04
N LEU A 41 -23.59 -2.21 17.22
CA LEU A 41 -22.21 -2.41 17.65
C LEU A 41 -21.46 -3.34 16.69
N ARG A 42 -22.06 -4.47 16.30
CA ARG A 42 -21.45 -5.40 15.32
C ARG A 42 -21.19 -4.73 13.97
N LYS A 43 -22.14 -3.93 13.47
CA LYS A 43 -21.97 -3.18 12.22
C LYS A 43 -20.81 -2.18 12.33
N TYR A 44 -20.75 -1.43 13.43
CA TYR A 44 -19.67 -0.46 13.67
C TYR A 44 -18.30 -1.14 13.75
N LEU A 45 -18.18 -2.24 14.50
CA LEU A 45 -16.92 -2.99 14.61
C LEU A 45 -16.46 -3.56 13.27
N LYS A 46 -17.39 -4.01 12.42
CA LYS A 46 -17.08 -4.47 11.07
C LYS A 46 -16.50 -3.33 10.22
N ALA A 47 -17.17 -2.18 10.18
CA ALA A 47 -16.72 -1.01 9.44
C ALA A 47 -15.36 -0.49 9.97
N LEU A 48 -15.15 -0.52 11.28
CA LEU A 48 -13.89 -0.13 11.91
C LEU A 48 -12.73 -1.05 11.52
N ASN A 49 -12.98 -2.36 11.46
CA ASN A 49 -11.97 -3.34 11.02
C ASN A 49 -11.59 -3.10 9.55
N GLU A 50 -12.58 -2.89 8.67
CA GLU A 50 -12.34 -2.59 7.25
C GLU A 50 -11.51 -1.30 7.08
N TYR A 51 -11.81 -0.26 7.86
CA TYR A 51 -11.03 0.98 7.87
C TYR A 51 -9.55 0.75 8.22
N TYR A 52 -9.27 0.06 9.33
CA TYR A 52 -7.88 -0.20 9.74
C TYR A 52 -7.15 -1.21 8.85
N ALA A 53 -7.87 -2.11 8.18
CA ALA A 53 -7.29 -3.02 7.19
C ALA A 53 -6.71 -2.26 5.98
N ILE A 54 -7.22 -1.05 5.69
CA ILE A 54 -6.75 -0.21 4.59
C ILE A 54 -5.72 0.82 5.07
N VAL A 55 -6.04 1.56 6.14
CA VAL A 55 -5.22 2.67 6.64
C VAL A 55 -4.04 2.19 7.48
N GLY A 56 -4.26 1.17 8.32
CA GLY A 56 -3.27 0.67 9.26
C GLY A 56 -2.35 -0.40 8.69
N ARG A 57 -2.62 -0.96 7.50
CA ARG A 57 -1.84 -2.05 6.93
C ARG A 57 -0.40 -1.58 6.66
N PRO A 58 0.60 -2.11 7.39
CA PRO A 58 1.97 -1.71 7.17
C PRO A 58 2.39 -2.05 5.74
N ARG A 59 2.60 -1.03 4.91
CA ARG A 59 3.13 -1.21 3.56
C ARG A 59 4.64 -1.26 3.65
N PHE A 60 5.16 -2.35 4.22
CA PHE A 60 6.57 -2.65 4.14
C PHE A 60 6.91 -2.90 2.67
N GLY A 61 7.45 -1.89 2.00
CA GLY A 61 8.01 -2.04 0.66
C GLY A 61 9.07 -3.14 0.69
N LYS A 62 9.23 -3.86 -0.43
CA LYS A 62 10.34 -4.79 -0.64
C LYS A 62 11.62 -3.97 -0.57
N ARG A 63 12.23 -3.88 0.61
CA ARG A 63 13.51 -3.20 0.77
C ARG A 63 14.51 -4.05 -0.01
N ASN A 64 15.09 -3.48 -1.06
CA ASN A 64 16.28 -4.03 -1.74
C ASN A 64 17.49 -4.15 -0.78
N GLY A 65 17.32 -3.88 0.52
CA GLY A 65 18.36 -4.07 1.53
C GLY A 65 18.89 -5.50 1.59
N ALA A 66 18.08 -6.52 1.29
CA ALA A 66 18.59 -7.90 1.23
C ALA A 66 19.55 -8.11 0.04
N SER A 67 19.31 -7.47 -1.11
CA SER A 67 20.23 -7.54 -2.26
C SER A 67 21.46 -6.65 -2.06
N ILE A 68 21.29 -5.44 -1.51
CA ILE A 68 22.43 -4.53 -1.23
C ILE A 68 23.36 -5.14 -0.17
N LEU A 69 22.81 -5.75 0.87
CA LEU A 69 23.61 -6.39 1.92
C LEU A 69 24.34 -7.63 1.36
N ASN A 70 23.69 -8.44 0.52
CA ASN A 70 24.36 -9.54 -0.19
C ASN A 70 25.44 -9.04 -1.18
N ASP A 71 25.22 -7.94 -1.89
CA ASP A 71 26.21 -7.36 -2.81
C ASP A 71 27.43 -6.81 -2.05
N LEU A 72 27.22 -6.17 -0.89
CA LEU A 72 28.30 -5.70 -0.02
C LEU A 72 29.10 -6.84 0.61
N PHE A 73 28.44 -7.91 1.06
CA PHE A 73 29.16 -9.09 1.60
C PHE A 73 29.93 -9.84 0.51
N ARG A 74 29.41 -9.88 -0.72
CA ARG A 74 30.08 -10.47 -1.86
C ARG A 74 31.32 -9.68 -2.28
N GLN A 75 31.21 -8.35 -2.38
CA GLN A 75 32.35 -7.47 -2.71
C GLN A 75 33.53 -7.62 -1.73
N ASN A 76 33.24 -7.74 -0.42
CA ASN A 76 34.30 -7.92 0.59
C ASN A 76 34.97 -9.30 0.55
N GLY A 77 34.26 -10.35 0.11
CA GLY A 77 34.84 -11.69 0.00
C GLY A 77 35.84 -11.81 -1.14
N ASP A 78 35.58 -11.12 -2.24
CA ASP A 78 36.42 -11.13 -3.44
C ASP A 78 37.75 -10.37 -3.20
N GLU A 79 37.72 -9.29 -2.40
CA GLU A 79 38.91 -8.48 -2.08
C GLU A 79 39.88 -9.21 -1.14
N PHE A 80 39.40 -9.97 -0.14
CA PHE A 80 40.27 -10.75 0.74
C PHE A 80 40.94 -11.94 0.03
N ALA A 81 40.26 -12.55 -0.95
CA ALA A 81 40.79 -13.66 -1.72
C ALA A 81 41.97 -13.25 -2.62
N ASP A 82 41.93 -12.03 -3.18
CA ASP A 82 42.97 -11.50 -4.06
C ASP A 82 44.30 -11.22 -3.32
N TYR A 83 44.22 -10.70 -2.09
CA TYR A 83 45.41 -10.57 -1.23
C TYR A 83 46.01 -11.93 -0.85
N GLY A 84 45.18 -12.94 -0.57
CA GLY A 84 45.64 -14.29 -0.23
C GLY A 84 46.35 -15.02 -1.38
N ALA A 85 45.95 -14.75 -2.63
CA ALA A 85 46.56 -15.34 -3.81
C ALA A 85 47.95 -14.72 -4.11
N ASN A 86 48.12 -13.42 -3.89
CA ASN A 86 49.37 -12.70 -4.21
C ASN A 86 50.55 -13.09 -3.31
N TRP A 87 50.30 -13.51 -2.06
CA TRP A 87 51.36 -14.01 -1.15
C TRP A 87 51.83 -15.43 -1.45
N ALA A 88 51.12 -16.19 -2.29
CA ALA A 88 51.47 -17.58 -2.62
C ALA A 88 52.46 -17.70 -3.80
N ASP A 89 52.70 -16.60 -4.51
CA ASP A 89 53.57 -16.53 -5.70
C ASP A 89 54.93 -15.82 -5.45
N ILE A 90 55.31 -15.59 -4.17
CA ILE A 90 56.61 -15.00 -3.76
C ILE A 90 57.50 -16.05 -3.10
#